data_AF-A0A257Y969-F1
#
_entry.id   AF-A0A257Y969-F1
#
_cell.length_a   1.000
_cell.length_b   1.000
_cell.length_c   1.000
_cell.angle_alpha   90.00
_cell.angle_beta   90.00
_cell.angle_gamma   90.00
#
_symmetry.space_group_name_H-M   'P 1'
#
loop_
_entity.id
_entity.type
_entity.pdbx_description
1 polymer ?
#
loop_
_entity_poly.entity_id
_entity_poly.type
_entity_poly.pdbx_seq_one_letter_code
_entity_poly.pdbx_strand_id
1 'polypeptide(L)' 'VSHVINFDAPKQYDDYVHRIGRTGRAGKSGKALTFISD' A
#
# COMPACT_ATOMS: atom_id res chain seq x y z
N VAL A 1 7.58 -4.93 6.63
CA VAL A 1 7.44 -3.48 6.39
C VAL A 1 6.31 -2.94 7.26
N SER A 2 6.54 -1.88 8.04
CA SER A 2 5.49 -1.31 8.91
C SER A 2 4.54 -0.37 8.18
N HIS A 3 5.03 0.33 7.15
CA HIS A 3 4.28 1.30 6.37
C HIS A 3 4.60 1.17 4.87
N VAL A 4 3.57 1.21 4.04
CA VAL A 4 3.68 1.38 2.59
C VAL A 4 3.14 2.76 2.24
N ILE A 5 3.88 3.52 1.43
CA ILE A 5 3.48 4.84 0.97
C ILE A 5 3.51 4.82 -0.55
N ASN A 6 2.34 4.91 -1.17
CA ASN A 6 2.19 5.11 -2.60
C ASN A 6 2.26 6.61 -2.88
N PHE A 7 3.43 7.07 -3.32
CA PHE A 7 3.63 8.48 -3.68
C PHE A 7 2.75 8.89 -4.87
N ASP A 8 2.65 8.00 -5.86
CA ASP A 8 1.69 8.08 -6.96
C ASP A 8 0.63 6.98 -6.82
N ALA A 9 -0.59 7.31 -7.22
CA ALA A 9 -1.69 6.36 -7.28
C ALA A 9 -1.33 5.16 -8.19
N PRO A 10 -1.59 3.92 -7.75
CA PRO A 10 -1.39 2.74 -8.59
C PRO A 10 -2.23 2.84 -9.87
N LYS A 11 -1.66 2.45 -11.01
CA LYS A 11 -2.34 2.53 -12.32
C LYS A 11 -3.44 1.48 -12.47
N GLN A 12 -3.32 0.38 -11.75
CA GLN A 12 -4.27 -0.73 -11.74
C GLN A 12 -4.52 -1.22 -10.31
N TYR A 13 -5.66 -1.86 -10.11
CA TYR A 13 -6.03 -2.43 -8.81
C TYR A 13 -5.03 -3.48 -8.32
N ASP A 14 -4.55 -4.36 -9.20
CA ASP A 14 -3.60 -5.42 -8.82
C ASP A 14 -2.26 -4.83 -8.33
N ASP A 15 -1.81 -3.71 -8.90
CA ASP A 15 -0.64 -2.99 -8.42
C ASP A 15 -0.82 -2.49 -6.99
N TYR A 16 -2.01 -1.97 -6.66
CA TYR A 16 -2.33 -1.56 -5.30
C TYR A 16 -2.23 -2.74 -4.33
N VAL A 17 -2.88 -3.86 -4.65
CA VAL A 17 -2.89 -5.07 -3.79
C VAL A 17 -1.48 -5.59 -3.56
N HIS A 18 -0.68 -5.72 -4.62
CA HIS A 18 0.71 -6.21 -4.50
C HIS A 18 1.61 -5.30 -3.68
N ARG A 19 1.40 -3.97 -3.76
CA ARG A 19 2.15 -2.99 -2.96
C ARG A 19 1.74 -3.05 -1.49
N ILE A 20 0.45 -2.97 -1.17
CA ILE A 20 0.00 -2.97 0.24
C ILE A 20 0.28 -4.31 0.93
N GLY A 21 0.32 -5.42 0.19
CA GLY A 21 0.69 -6.75 0.72
C GLY A 21 2.14 -6.89 1.22
N ARG A 22 2.96 -5.82 1.13
CA ARG A 22 4.30 -5.75 1.74
C ARG A 22 4.25 -5.40 3.23
N THR A 23 3.16 -4.82 3.72
CA THR A 23 2.93 -4.57 5.15
C THR A 23 1.96 -5.60 5.77
N GLY A 24 1.73 -5.53 7.09
CA GLY A 24 0.67 -6.29 7.75
C GLY A 24 0.84 -7.82 7.84
N ARG A 25 2.08 -8.33 7.91
CA ARG A 25 2.36 -9.79 7.91
C ARG A 25 2.42 -10.37 9.32
N ALA A 26 2.21 -11.69 9.42
CA ALA A 26 2.34 -12.48 10.66
C ALA A 26 1.51 -11.94 11.83
N GLY A 27 0.24 -11.61 11.58
CA GLY A 27 -0.71 -11.12 12.58
C GLY A 27 -0.44 -9.68 13.06
N LYS A 28 0.60 -9.01 12.56
CA LYS A 28 0.85 -7.60 12.84
C LYS A 28 0.02 -6.72 11.91
N SER A 29 -0.54 -5.66 12.45
CA SER A 29 -1.16 -4.61 11.63
C SER A 29 -0.10 -3.84 10.85
N GLY A 30 -0.46 -3.43 9.63
CA GLY A 30 0.34 -2.60 8.74
C GLY A 30 -0.45 -1.39 8.29
N LYS A 31 0.22 -0.31 7.87
CA LYS A 31 -0.43 0.87 7.30
C LYS A 31 -0.04 1.06 5.85
N ALA A 32 -1.02 1.42 5.02
CA ALA A 32 -0.82 1.82 3.64
C ALA A 32 -1.46 3.19 3.40
N LEU A 33 -0.65 4.15 2.94
CA LEU A 33 -1.07 5.52 2.63
C LEU A 33 -0.86 5.75 1.14
N THR A 34 -1.84 6.35 0.47
CA THR A 34 -1.75 6.69 -0.96
C THR A 34 -2.07 8.15 -1.13
N PHE A 35 -1.20 8.90 -1.80
CA PHE A 35 -1.52 10.24 -2.22
C PHE A 35 -2.40 10.18 -3.46
N ILE A 36 -3.50 10.92 -3.42
CA ILE A 36 -4.46 11.07 -4.50
C ILE A 36 -4.47 12.54 -4.89
N SER A 37 -4.33 12.80 -6.19
CA SER A 37 -4.51 14.12 -6.79
C SER A 37 -5.81 14.14 -7.58
N ASP A 38 -6.40 15.33 -7.71
CA ASP A 38 -7.60 15.56 -8.53
C ASP A 38 -7.38 15.31 -10.03
#